data_AF-A0A940LQL4-F1
#
_entry.id   AF-A0A940LQL4-F1
#
_cell.length_a   1.000
_cell.length_b   1.000
_cell.length_c   1.000
_cell.angle_alpha   90.00
_cell.angle_beta   90.00
_cell.angle_gamma   90.00
#
_symmetry.space_group_name_H-M   'P 1'
#
loop_
_entity.id
_entity.type
_entity.pdbx_description
1 polymer ?
#
loop_
_entity_poly.entity_id
_entity_poly.type
_entity_poly.pdbx_seq_one_letter_code
_entity_poly.pdbx_strand_id
1 'polypeptide(L)'
;MNKTDITAWGQALQAKLMAALDAAWAIFEASDDPEPLRRASERVRFCGQLAAMARKVALMTPPPRARPALAGGGEPAAAQAEPARRALDRLKSGRARL
;
A
#
# COMPACT_ATOMS: atom_id res chain seq x y z
N MET A 1 2.53 -15.08 20.40
CA MET A 1 3.04 -14.31 19.25
C MET A 1 3.41 -12.93 19.74
N ASN A 2 4.69 -12.67 19.97
CA ASN A 2 5.18 -11.37 20.37
C ASN A 2 5.30 -10.45 19.15
N LYS A 3 5.52 -9.15 19.36
CA LYS A 3 5.60 -8.15 18.28
C LYS A 3 6.62 -8.50 17.19
N THR A 4 7.76 -9.06 17.59
CA THR A 4 8.81 -9.54 16.68
C THR A 4 8.31 -10.68 15.78
N ASP A 5 7.55 -11.62 16.33
CA ASP A 5 7.00 -12.75 15.58
C ASP A 5 5.99 -12.27 14.52
N ILE A 6 5.20 -11.23 14.82
CA ILE A 6 4.22 -10.65 13.91
C ILE A 6 4.91 -9.90 12.77
N THR A 7 6.00 -9.17 13.05
CA THR A 7 6.82 -8.53 12.02
C THR A 7 7.50 -9.58 11.13
N ALA A 8 8.08 -10.64 11.70
CA ALA A 8 8.71 -11.72 10.94
C ALA A 8 7.69 -12.45 10.04
N TRP A 9 6.49 -12.72 10.55
CA TRP A 9 5.39 -13.30 9.78
C TRP A 9 4.99 -12.41 8.60
N GLY A 10 4.85 -11.10 8.82
CA GLY A 10 4.50 -10.14 7.77
C GLY A 10 5.56 -10.08 6.65
N GLN A 11 6.85 -10.09 7.02
CA GLN A 11 7.96 -10.13 6.06
C GLN A 11 7.96 -11.42 5.24
N ALA A 12 7.81 -12.57 5.89
CA ALA A 12 7.75 -13.85 5.21
C ALA A 12 6.54 -13.94 4.24
N LEU A 13 5.40 -13.36 4.61
CA LEU A 13 4.24 -13.28 3.74
C LEU A 13 4.50 -12.34 2.54
N GLN A 14 5.08 -11.16 2.79
CA GLN A 14 5.42 -10.22 1.72
C GLN A 14 6.36 -10.86 0.68
N ALA A 15 7.39 -11.57 1.13
CA ALA A 15 8.31 -12.28 0.24
C ALA A 15 7.60 -13.32 -0.64
N LYS A 16 6.67 -14.09 -0.07
CA LYS A 16 5.86 -15.08 -0.82
C LYS A 16 4.95 -14.41 -1.85
N LEU A 17 4.36 -13.27 -1.50
CA LEU A 17 3.51 -12.52 -2.42
C LEU A 17 4.31 -11.93 -3.58
N MET A 18 5.47 -11.35 -3.30
CA MET A 18 6.39 -10.85 -4.33
C MET A 18 6.78 -11.97 -5.30
N ALA A 19 7.31 -13.08 -4.78
CA ALA A 19 7.71 -14.22 -5.61
C ALA A 19 6.56 -14.77 -6.48
N ALA A 20 5.32 -14.75 -5.97
CA ALA A 20 4.15 -15.16 -6.74
C ALA A 20 3.78 -14.19 -7.87
N LEU A 21 3.99 -12.88 -7.66
CA LEU A 21 3.80 -11.85 -8.67
C LEU A 21 4.90 -11.90 -9.72
N ASP A 22 6.16 -12.10 -9.32
CA ASP A 22 7.29 -12.28 -10.24
C ASP A 22 7.07 -13.50 -11.15
N ALA A 23 6.60 -14.62 -10.59
CA ALA A 23 6.25 -15.80 -11.37
C ALA A 23 5.10 -15.55 -12.36
N ALA A 24 4.12 -14.72 -11.98
CA ALA A 24 3.03 -14.33 -12.89
C ALA A 24 3.54 -13.41 -14.01
N TRP A 25 4.46 -12.49 -13.68
CA TRP A 25 5.10 -11.62 -14.66
C TRP A 25 5.89 -12.41 -15.71
N ALA A 26 6.66 -13.41 -15.28
CA ALA A 26 7.38 -14.29 -16.19
C ALA A 26 6.45 -15.03 -17.18
N ILE A 27 5.24 -15.40 -16.76
CA ILE A 27 4.23 -16.00 -17.65
C ILE A 27 3.72 -14.98 -18.67
N PHE A 28 3.49 -13.74 -18.25
CA PHE A 28 3.06 -12.66 -19.14
C PHE A 28 4.11 -12.31 -20.20
N GLU A 29 5.40 -12.43 -19.88
CA GLU A 29 6.48 -12.21 -20.84
C GLU A 29 6.69 -13.40 -21.78
N ALA A 30 6.43 -14.63 -21.33
CA ALA A 30 6.76 -15.84 -22.06
C ALA A 30 5.60 -16.45 -22.87
N SER A 31 4.36 -16.00 -22.69
CA SER A 31 3.18 -16.67 -23.26
C SER A 31 2.15 -15.70 -23.83
N ASP A 32 1.75 -15.93 -25.07
CA ASP A 32 0.60 -15.30 -25.72
C ASP A 32 -0.68 -16.15 -25.63
N ASP A 33 -0.59 -17.33 -25.02
CA ASP A 33 -1.73 -18.23 -24.84
C ASP A 33 -2.74 -17.68 -23.82
N PRO A 34 -4.05 -17.68 -24.13
CA PRO A 34 -5.05 -17.05 -23.26
C PRO A 34 -5.23 -17.75 -21.91
N GLU A 35 -5.06 -19.08 -21.84
CA GLU A 35 -5.22 -19.86 -20.61
C GLU A 35 -4.14 -19.59 -19.54
N PRO A 36 -2.82 -19.63 -19.84
CA PRO A 36 -1.81 -19.27 -18.86
C PRO A 36 -1.91 -17.80 -18.43
N LEU A 37 -2.26 -16.89 -19.34
CA LEU A 37 -2.51 -15.48 -19.01
C LEU A 37 -3.69 -15.31 -18.03
N ARG A 38 -4.79 -16.05 -18.25
CA ARG A 38 -5.95 -16.05 -17.34
C ARG A 38 -5.56 -16.55 -15.95
N ARG A 39 -4.83 -17.66 -15.88
CA ARG A 39 -4.36 -18.24 -14.62
C ARG A 39 -3.39 -17.34 -13.87
N ALA A 40 -2.45 -16.70 -14.57
CA ALA A 40 -1.53 -15.73 -13.99
C ALA A 40 -2.28 -14.50 -13.46
N SER A 41 -3.28 -14.01 -14.19
CA SER A 41 -4.16 -12.92 -13.74
C SER A 41 -4.98 -13.29 -12.49
N GLU A 42 -5.53 -14.51 -12.44
CA GLU A 42 -6.22 -15.03 -11.25
C GLU A 42 -5.29 -15.11 -10.04
N ARG A 43 -4.03 -15.52 -10.25
CA ARG A 43 -3.01 -15.57 -9.20
C ARG A 43 -2.69 -14.18 -8.65
N VAL A 44 -2.51 -13.17 -9.50
CA VAL A 44 -2.29 -11.77 -9.09
C VAL A 44 -3.47 -11.26 -8.26
N ARG A 45 -4.71 -11.53 -8.69
CA ARG A 45 -5.93 -11.14 -7.94
C ARG A 45 -5.99 -11.81 -6.57
N PHE A 46 -5.70 -13.10 -6.50
CA PHE A 46 -5.64 -13.84 -5.25
C PHE A 46 -4.58 -13.29 -4.29
N CYS A 47 -3.39 -12.96 -4.80
CA CYS A 47 -2.33 -12.30 -4.02
C CYS A 47 -2.82 -10.98 -3.41
N GLY A 48 -3.56 -10.16 -4.17
CA GLY A 48 -4.16 -8.93 -3.68
C GLY A 48 -5.19 -9.14 -2.56
N GLN A 49 -6.07 -10.13 -2.71
CA GLN A 49 -7.05 -10.49 -1.68
C GLN A 49 -6.37 -11.01 -0.40
N LEU A 50 -5.37 -11.86 -0.56
CA LEU A 50 -4.59 -12.41 0.55
C LEU A 50 -3.87 -11.30 1.33
N ALA A 51 -3.26 -10.35 0.62
CA ALA A 51 -2.61 -9.19 1.21
C ALA A 51 -3.60 -8.31 2.00
N ALA A 52 -4.79 -8.07 1.44
CA ALA A 52 -5.84 -7.31 2.12
C ALA A 52 -6.31 -8.01 3.41
N MET A 53 -6.46 -9.34 3.39
CA MET A 53 -6.83 -10.10 4.58
C MET A 53 -5.71 -10.10 5.62
N ALA A 54 -4.45 -10.23 5.20
CA ALA A 54 -3.30 -10.16 6.10
C ALA A 54 -3.18 -8.79 6.79
N ARG A 55 -3.50 -7.69 6.09
CA ARG A 55 -3.59 -6.35 6.70
C ARG A 55 -4.65 -6.32 7.81
N LYS A 56 -5.82 -6.92 7.60
CA LYS A 56 -6.86 -7.02 8.64
C LYS A 56 -6.34 -7.79 9.86
N VAL A 57 -5.67 -8.92 9.65
CA VAL A 57 -5.05 -9.71 10.73
C VAL A 57 -3.98 -8.91 11.49
N ALA A 58 -3.13 -8.17 10.77
CA ALA A 58 -2.12 -7.32 11.39
C ALA A 58 -2.74 -6.20 12.24
N LEU A 59 -3.86 -5.61 11.82
CA LEU A 59 -4.58 -4.58 12.57
C LEU A 59 -5.31 -5.12 13.81
N MET A 60 -5.63 -6.42 13.86
CA MET A 60 -6.17 -7.07 15.07
C MET A 60 -5.12 -7.14 16.20
N THR A 61 -3.84 -7.01 15.86
CA THR A 61 -2.80 -6.84 16.87
C THR A 61 -2.78 -5.37 17.29
N PRO A 62 -2.98 -5.06 18.59
CA PRO A 62 -3.00 -3.69 19.04
C PRO A 62 -1.69 -3.00 18.66
N PRO A 63 -1.73 -1.82 18.00
CA PRO A 63 -0.52 -1.04 17.79
C PRO A 63 0.03 -0.66 19.17
N PRO A 64 1.36 -0.54 19.32
CA PRO A 64 1.89 0.15 20.50
C PRO A 64 1.20 1.50 20.53
N ARG A 65 0.56 1.85 21.64
CA ARG A 65 0.20 3.25 21.92
C ARG A 65 1.51 4.02 21.87
N ALA A 66 1.80 4.64 20.73
CA ALA A 66 2.80 5.67 20.67
C ALA A 66 2.26 6.75 21.60
N ARG A 67 2.86 6.87 22.79
CA ARG A 67 2.78 8.12 23.54
C ARG A 67 3.27 9.18 22.55
N PRO A 68 2.49 10.22 22.21
CA PRO A 68 2.98 11.25 21.31
C PRO A 68 4.26 11.80 21.92
N ALA A 69 5.39 11.50 21.27
CA ALA A 69 6.65 12.13 21.55
C ALA A 69 6.49 13.56 21.06
N LEU A 70 6.21 14.47 22.00
CA LEU A 70 6.47 15.87 21.76
C LEU A 70 7.98 16.01 21.48
N ALA A 71 8.26 16.65 20.35
CA ALA A 71 9.55 17.13 19.85
C ALA A 71 10.40 16.15 18.98
N GLY A 72 10.63 16.57 17.73
CA GLY A 72 11.82 16.16 16.96
C GLY A 72 11.62 15.97 15.45
N GLY A 73 11.47 17.08 14.71
CA GLY A 73 11.81 17.28 13.28
C GLY A 73 11.76 16.09 12.30
N GLY A 74 10.72 16.06 11.47
CA GLY A 74 10.63 15.21 10.28
C GLY A 74 9.21 15.26 9.73
N GLU A 75 8.92 16.23 8.87
CA GLU A 75 7.56 16.46 8.35
C GLU A 75 7.03 15.26 7.54
N PRO A 76 5.79 14.79 7.80
CA PRO A 76 5.08 13.93 6.88
C PRO A 76 4.53 14.78 5.72
N ALA A 77 4.93 14.44 4.49
CA ALA A 77 4.54 15.10 3.23
C ALA A 77 3.03 15.22 2.95
N ALA A 78 2.17 14.72 3.85
CA ALA A 78 0.71 14.86 3.76
C ALA A 78 0.19 16.21 4.28
N ALA A 79 0.93 16.92 5.14
CA ALA A 79 0.49 18.20 5.70
C ALA A 79 0.61 19.38 4.71
N GLN A 80 1.44 19.26 3.68
CA GLN A 80 1.65 20.32 2.67
C GLN A 80 0.63 20.30 1.52
N ALA A 81 -0.10 19.20 1.33
CA ALA A 81 -1.07 19.05 0.23
C ALA A 81 -2.36 19.88 0.45
N GLU A 82 -2.75 20.10 1.70
CA GLU A 82 -3.96 20.84 2.08
C GLU A 82 -3.82 22.37 1.88
N PRO A 83 -2.73 23.04 2.32
CA PRO A 83 -2.52 24.47 2.04
C PRO A 83 -2.38 24.75 0.54
N ALA A 84 -1.77 23.86 -0.23
CA ALA A 84 -1.65 23.99 -1.69
C ALA A 84 -3.02 23.96 -2.40
N ARG A 85 -3.95 23.11 -1.92
CA ARG A 85 -5.33 23.05 -2.45
C ARG A 85 -6.13 24.32 -2.13
N ARG A 86 -5.99 24.86 -0.91
CA ARG A 86 -6.61 26.14 -0.53
C ARG A 86 -6.08 27.33 -1.33
N ALA A 87 -4.78 27.36 -1.63
CA ALA A 87 -4.18 28.41 -2.46
C ALA A 87 -4.69 28.38 -3.91
N LEU A 88 -4.86 27.19 -4.48
CA LEU A 88 -5.37 27.02 -5.85
C LEU A 88 -6.85 27.42 -5.97
N ASP A 89 -7.65 27.14 -4.93
CA ASP A 89 -9.07 27.54 -4.85
C ASP A 89 -9.24 29.07 -4.74
N ARG A 90 -8.35 29.75 -4.00
CA ARG A 90 -8.29 31.22 -3.93
C ARG A 90 -7.93 31.85 -5.27
N LEU A 91 -7.02 31.24 -6.03
CA LEU A 91 -6.62 31.74 -7.34
C LEU A 91 -7.74 31.57 -8.38
N LYS A 92 -8.52 30.49 -8.29
CA LYS A 92 -9.69 30.26 -9.15
C LYS A 92 -10.88 31.16 -8.80
N SER A 93 -11.12 31.42 -7.52
CA SER A 93 -12.22 32.30 -7.06
C SER A 93 -11.92 33.80 -7.24
N GLY A 94 -10.68 34.19 -7.51
CA GLY A 94 -10.25 35.59 -7.65
C GLY A 94 -10.34 36.23 -9.05
N ARG A 95 -10.74 35.51 -10.11
CA ARG A 95 -10.78 36.06 -11.49
C ARG A 95 -12.20 36.40 -11.97
N ALA A 96 -12.93 37.17 -11.17
CA ALA A 96 -14.22 37.74 -11.58
C ALA A 96 -14.52 39.07 -10.85
N ARG A 97 -13.60 40.04 -10.92
CA ARG A 97 -13.90 41.47 -10.84
C ARG A 97 -12.83 42.25 -11.60
N LEU A 98 -12.99 42.34 -12.93
CA LEU A 98 -12.75 43.61 -13.62
C LEU A 98 -14.08 44.36 -13.58
#